data_AF-K5YVS0-F1
#
_entry.id   AF-K5YVS0-F1
#
_cell.length_a   1.000
_cell.length_b   1.000
_cell.length_c   1.000
_cell.angle_alpha   90.00
_cell.angle_beta   90.00
_cell.angle_gamma   90.00
#
_symmetry.space_group_name_H-M   'P 1'
#
loop_
_entity.id
_entity.type
_entity.pdbx_description
1 polymer ?
#
loop_
_entity_poly.entity_id
_entity_poly.type
_entity_poly.pdbx_seq_one_letter_code
_entity_poly.pdbx_strand_id
1 'polypeptide(L)' 'MPKPDFSMPAAELAQMLARQAEAVCRHYLPAGRREGRYWLVGDVHNTPGRSLFVRLSGGGTGKGAAGR' A
#
# COMPACT_ATOMS: atom_id res chain seq x y z
N MET A 1 8.38 30.03 -22.30
CA MET A 1 8.78 29.11 -21.21
C MET A 1 7.61 28.20 -20.91
N PRO A 2 7.72 26.86 -21.05
CA PRO A 2 6.69 25.96 -20.55
C PRO A 2 6.60 26.11 -19.03
N LYS A 3 5.37 26.18 -18.49
CA LYS A 3 5.16 26.15 -17.04
C LYS A 3 5.46 24.74 -16.53
N PRO A 4 6.13 24.56 -15.38
CA PRO A 4 6.28 23.24 -14.80
C PRO A 4 4.88 22.72 -14.43
N ASP A 5 4.44 21.67 -15.12
CA ASP A 5 3.25 20.92 -14.73
C ASP A 5 3.61 20.09 -13.50
N PHE A 6 3.17 20.56 -12.33
CA PHE A 6 3.20 19.79 -11.09
C PHE A 6 2.13 18.68 -11.04
N SER A 7 1.39 18.50 -12.13
CA SER A 7 0.37 17.46 -12.27
C SER A 7 1.04 16.09 -12.48
N MET A 8 1.62 15.53 -11.41
CA MET A 8 2.05 14.13 -11.43
C MET A 8 0.86 13.24 -11.80
N PRO A 9 1.01 12.33 -12.76
CA PRO A 9 -0.04 11.38 -13.10
C PRO A 9 -0.50 10.62 -11.85
N ALA A 10 -1.81 10.40 -11.71
CA ALA A 10 -2.37 9.69 -10.56
C ALA A 10 -1.72 8.31 -10.32
N ALA A 11 -1.25 7.66 -11.40
CA ALA A 11 -0.51 6.41 -11.32
C ALA A 11 0.85 6.54 -10.59
N GLU A 12 1.57 7.64 -10.80
CA GLU A 12 2.85 7.90 -10.14
C GLU A 12 2.65 8.19 -8.65
N LEU A 13 1.65 9.02 -8.32
CA LEU A 13 1.25 9.27 -6.94
C LEU A 13 0.84 7.96 -6.21
N ALA A 14 0.04 7.12 -6.88
CA ALA A 14 -0.38 5.84 -6.32
C ALA A 14 0.82 4.90 -6.06
N GLN A 15 1.82 4.89 -6.94
CA GLN A 15 3.04 4.11 -6.74
C GLN A 15 3.87 4.64 -5.57
N MET A 16 3.99 5.96 -5.41
CA MET A 16 4.67 6.56 -4.26
C MET A 16 3.99 6.19 -2.94
N LEU A 17 2.66 6.31 -2.87
CA LEU A 17 1.89 5.94 -1.69
C LEU A 17 2.04 4.45 -1.37
N ALA A 18 2.03 3.59 -2.39
CA ALA A 18 2.23 2.16 -2.18
C ALA A 18 3.59 1.82 -1.59
N ARG A 19 4.65 2.51 -2.03
CA ARG A 19 5.99 2.35 -1.44
C ARG A 19 6.02 2.76 0.04
N GLN A 20 5.34 3.85 0.39
CA GLN A 20 5.25 4.30 1.79
C GLN A 20 4.47 3.31 2.65
N ALA A 21 3.32 2.82 2.17
CA ALA A 21 2.55 1.78 2.86
C ALA A 21 3.36 0.50 3.06
N GLU A 22 4.16 0.11 2.06
CA GLU A 22 5.04 -1.05 2.18
C GLU A 22 6.13 -0.83 3.24
N ALA A 23 6.71 0.37 3.33
CA ALA A 23 7.71 0.70 4.34
C ALA A 23 7.13 0.57 5.77
N VAL A 24 5.91 1.05 5.99
CA VAL A 24 5.18 0.88 7.26
C VAL A 24 4.97 -0.60 7.57
N CYS A 25 4.53 -1.39 6.58
CA CYS A 25 4.34 -2.84 6.76
C CYS A 25 5.65 -3.56 7.10
N ARG A 26 6.75 -3.22 6.43
CA ARG A 26 8.07 -3.79 6.74
C ARG A 26 8.54 -3.45 8.16
N HIS A 27 8.16 -2.29 8.68
CA HIS A 27 8.57 -1.84 10.01
C HIS A 27 7.74 -2.50 11.12
N TYR A 28 6.41 -2.50 11.00
CA TYR A 28 5.51 -2.96 12.06
C TYR A 28 5.03 -4.40 11.89
N LEU A 29 5.07 -4.95 10.67
CA LEU A 29 4.63 -6.30 10.34
C LEU A 29 5.73 -7.10 9.61
N PRO A 30 6.94 -7.24 10.19
CA PRO A 30 8.09 -7.85 9.51
C PRO A 30 7.95 -9.35 9.24
N ALA A 31 7.02 -10.07 9.89
CA ALA A 31 6.76 -11.48 9.58
C ALA A 31 5.84 -11.64 8.34
N GLY A 32 5.33 -10.53 7.81
CA GLY A 32 4.54 -10.52 6.60
C GLY A 32 5.39 -10.49 5.33
N ARG A 33 4.70 -10.59 4.18
CA ARG A 33 5.34 -10.56 2.86
C ARG A 33 4.47 -9.87 1.82
N ARG A 34 5.10 -9.30 0.80
CA ARG A 34 4.39 -8.69 -0.33
C ARG A 34 3.93 -9.76 -1.32
N GLU A 35 2.62 -9.80 -1.57
CA GLU A 35 2.01 -10.56 -2.66
C GLU A 35 1.15 -9.63 -3.52
N GLY A 36 1.67 -9.30 -4.71
CA GLY A 36 1.05 -8.35 -5.63
C GLY A 36 0.87 -6.96 -5.00
N ARG A 37 -0.38 -6.59 -4.77
CA ARG A 37 -0.81 -5.30 -4.18
C ARG A 37 -1.16 -5.40 -2.69
N TYR A 38 -0.81 -6.52 -2.06
CA TYR A 38 -1.09 -6.77 -0.66
C TYR A 38 0.17 -7.12 0.12
N TRP A 39 0.18 -6.76 1.39
CA TRP A 39 1.08 -7.29 2.40
C TRP A 39 0.32 -8.32 3.23
N LEU A 40 0.76 -9.57 3.22
CA LEU A 40 0.09 -10.66 3.93
C LEU A 40 0.80 -10.96 5.24
N VAL A 41 0.03 -11.16 6.32
CA VAL A 41 0.51 -11.57 7.64
C VAL A 41 -0.54 -12.48 8.30
N GLY A 42 -0.16 -13.21 9.35
CA GLY A 42 -1.06 -14.11 10.08
C GLY A 42 -2.09 -13.33 10.89
N ASP A 43 -1.66 -12.37 11.68
CA ASP A 43 -2.55 -11.64 12.60
C ASP A 43 -1.94 -10.30 13.05
N VAL A 44 -2.62 -9.64 13.99
CA VAL A 44 -2.19 -8.37 14.62
C VAL A 44 -0.97 -8.53 15.53
N HIS A 45 -0.62 -9.75 15.92
CA HIS A 45 0.59 -10.05 16.70
C HIS A 45 1.79 -10.36 15.79
N ASN A 46 1.66 -10.11 14.48
CA ASN A 46 2.72 -10.33 13.50
C ASN A 46 3.17 -11.80 13.44
N THR A 47 2.24 -12.75 13.56
CA THR A 47 2.54 -14.15 13.21
C THR A 47 2.69 -14.32 11.70
N PRO A 48 3.52 -15.24 11.18
CA PRO A 48 3.56 -15.56 9.76
C PRO A 48 2.22 -16.14 9.28
N GLY A 49 1.75 -15.75 8.09
CA GLY A 49 0.50 -16.28 7.56
C GLY A 49 -0.08 -15.50 6.39
N ARG A 50 -1.39 -15.60 6.21
CA ARG A 50 -2.16 -14.90 5.15
C ARG A 50 -3.58 -14.51 5.55
N SER A 51 -3.90 -14.59 6.83
CA SER A 51 -5.25 -14.33 7.37
C SER A 51 -5.54 -12.84 7.58
N LEU A 52 -4.50 -12.02 7.76
CA LEU A 52 -4.60 -10.57 7.77
C LEU A 52 -3.81 -9.98 6.59
N PHE A 53 -4.34 -8.93 5.96
CA PHE A 53 -3.65 -8.29 4.84
C PHE A 53 -3.82 -6.77 4.83
N VAL A 54 -2.76 -6.07 4.43
CA VAL A 54 -2.76 -4.63 4.16
C VAL A 54 -2.74 -4.43 2.65
N ARG A 55 -3.58 -3.54 2.13
CA ARG A 55 -3.56 -3.18 0.71
C ARG A 55 -2.53 -2.08 0.47
N LEU A 56 -1.48 -2.40 -0.27
CA LEU A 56 -0.41 -1.46 -0.63
C LEU A 56 -0.85 -0.52 -1.75
N SER A 57 -1.67 -0.99 -2.68
CA SER A 57 -2.21 -0.15 -3.75
C SER A 57 -3.68 -0.44 -4.07
N GLY A 58 -4.44 0.62 -4.32
CA GLY A 58 -5.84 0.56 -4.72
C GLY A 58 -6.24 1.79 -5.50
N GLY A 59 -7.18 1.64 -6.44
CA GLY A 59 -7.77 2.80 -7.12
C GLY A 59 -8.47 3.68 -6.09
N GLY A 60 -8.25 4.99 -6.16
CA GLY A 60 -8.77 5.99 -5.21
C GLY A 60 -10.31 6.07 -5.15
N THR A 61 -11.02 5.30 -5.97
CA THR A 61 -12.47 5.20 -5.99
C THR A 61 -12.88 3.74 -6.18
N GLY A 62 -13.70 3.20 -5.28
CA GLY A 62 -14.32 1.89 -5.42
C GLY A 62 -14.43 1.10 -4.11
N LYS A 63 -15.14 -0.04 -4.16
CA LYS A 63 -15.31 -0.97 -3.02
C LYS A 63 -13.93 -1.32 -2.41
N GLY A 64 -13.73 -0.97 -1.13
CA GLY A 64 -12.49 -1.28 -0.40
C GLY A 64 -11.39 -0.21 -0.48
N ALA A 65 -11.73 1.06 -0.74
CA ALA A 65 -10.85 2.18 -0.41
C ALA A 65 -10.63 2.24 1.11
N ALA A 66 -9.37 2.47 1.53
CA ALA A 66 -9.05 2.64 2.94
C ALA A 66 -9.60 3.99 3.42
N GLY A 67 -10.49 3.96 4.41
CA GLY A 67 -11.16 5.15 4.96
C GLY A 67 -12.50 5.45 4.31
N ARG A 68 -13.58 5.25 5.07
CA ARG A 68 -14.69 6.20 5.13
C ARG A 68 -14.51 7.01 6.41
#